data_AF-A0A090FA22-F1
#
_entry.id   AF-A0A090FA22-F1
#
_cell.length_a   1.000
_cell.length_b   1.000
_cell.length_c   1.000
_cell.angle_alpha   90.00
_cell.angle_beta   90.00
_cell.angle_gamma   90.00
#
_symmetry.space_group_name_H-M   'P 1'
#
loop_
_entity.id
_entity.type
_entity.pdbx_description
1 polymer ?
#
loop_
_entity_poly.entity_id
_entity_poly.type
_entity_poly.pdbx_seq_one_letter_code
_entity_poly.pdbx_strand_id
1 'polypeptide(L)' 'MGIARDGCELHLSEHHGDGSPGAHVRIEVVGIADLHGELTASKYRFNRPGLEATPWRSKEVTVIDPFGNHLTFFEND' A
#
# COMPACT_ATOMS: atom_id res chain seq x y z
N MET A 1 -1.58 -12.50 10.29
CA MET A 1 -0.22 -11.95 10.51
C MET A 1 -0.35 -10.44 10.50
N GLY A 2 0.23 -9.73 11.48
CA GLY A 2 0.15 -8.27 11.56
C GLY A 2 1.38 -7.61 10.95
N ILE A 3 1.20 -6.53 10.18
CA ILE A 3 2.27 -5.61 9.82
C ILE A 3 1.96 -4.25 10.45
N ALA A 4 3.00 -3.58 10.94
CA ALA A 4 2.87 -2.26 11.54
C ALA A 4 3.98 -1.35 11.03
N ARG A 5 3.62 -0.11 10.70
CA ARG A 5 4.55 0.96 10.31
C ARG A 5 3.96 2.30 10.71
N ASP A 6 4.76 3.14 11.37
CA ASP A 6 4.42 4.54 11.67
C ASP A 6 3.03 4.73 12.29
N GLY A 7 2.61 3.80 13.16
CA GLY A 7 1.29 3.83 13.82
C GLY A 7 0.12 3.27 13.00
N CYS A 8 0.36 2.89 11.74
CA CYS A 8 -0.58 2.11 10.93
C CYS A 8 -0.34 0.61 11.17
N GLU A 9 -1.35 -0.09 11.67
CA GLU A 9 -1.33 -1.55 11.86
C GLU A 9 -2.38 -2.20 10.96
N LEU A 10 -1.97 -3.19 10.18
CA LEU A 10 -2.84 -3.96 9.31
C LEU A 10 -2.74 -5.44 9.67
N HIS A 11 -3.90 -6.05 9.91
CA HIS A 11 -4.03 -7.50 10.08
C HIS A 11 -4.44 -8.10 8.75
N LEU A 12 -3.50 -8.82 8.13
CA LEU A 12 -3.75 -9.51 6.87
C LEU A 12 -4.06 -10.98 7.17
N SER A 13 -5.16 -11.47 6.61
CA SER A 13 -5.66 -12.82 6.83
C SER A 13 -6.25 -13.41 5.55
N GLU A 14 -5.88 -14.66 5.27
CA GLU A 14 -6.53 -15.54 4.29
C GLU A 14 -7.65 -16.37 4.92
N HIS A 15 -7.83 -16.28 6.24
CA HIS A 15 -8.79 -17.09 6.96
C HIS A 15 -10.22 -16.60 6.73
N HIS A 16 -11.13 -17.55 6.49
CA HIS A 16 -12.54 -17.27 6.30
C HIS A 16 -13.14 -16.62 7.55
N GLY A 17 -13.71 -15.43 7.38
CA GLY A 17 -14.31 -14.66 8.47
C GLY A 17 -13.41 -13.59 9.09
N ASP A 18 -12.10 -13.62 8.80
CA ASP A 18 -11.13 -12.69 9.39
C ASP A 18 -10.65 -11.61 8.40
N GLY A 19 -10.77 -11.86 7.09
CA GLY A 19 -10.36 -10.95 6.03
C GLY A 19 -11.42 -10.79 4.94
N SER A 20 -11.25 -9.76 4.11
CA SER A 20 -12.06 -9.54 2.90
C SER A 20 -11.21 -9.82 1.66
N PRO A 21 -11.51 -10.84 0.84
CA PRO A 21 -10.75 -11.13 -0.37
C PRO A 21 -10.83 -10.00 -1.41
N GLY A 22 -9.71 -9.65 -2.03
CA GLY A 22 -9.65 -8.64 -3.09
C GLY A 22 -9.97 -7.23 -2.62
N ALA A 23 -9.79 -6.94 -1.33
CA ALA A 23 -10.05 -5.63 -0.77
C ALA A 23 -9.11 -4.57 -1.36
N HIS A 24 -9.63 -3.36 -1.51
CA HIS A 24 -8.86 -2.17 -1.88
C HIS A 24 -8.91 -1.19 -0.71
N VAL A 25 -7.76 -0.92 -0.10
CA VAL A 25 -7.63 -0.01 1.04
C VAL A 25 -6.79 1.18 0.61
N ARG A 26 -7.29 2.39 0.85
CA ARG A 26 -6.59 3.64 0.56
C ARG A 26 -6.12 4.29 1.87
N ILE A 27 -4.82 4.51 2.02
CA ILE A 27 -4.15 4.87 3.27
C ILE A 27 -3.40 6.20 3.08
N GLU A 28 -3.75 7.22 3.85
CA GLU A 28 -3.06 8.50 3.80
C GLU A 28 -1.68 8.40 4.46
N VAL A 29 -0.66 8.98 3.82
CA VAL A 29 0.71 9.01 4.31
C VAL A 29 1.32 10.39 4.13
N VAL A 30 2.39 10.65 4.88
CA VAL A 30 3.26 11.82 4.71
C VAL A 30 4.59 11.33 4.13
N GLY A 31 5.10 12.01 3.11
CA GLY A 31 6.36 11.67 2.43
C GLY A 31 6.20 10.49 1.46
N ILE A 32 5.17 10.48 0.61
CA ILE A 32 4.91 9.33 -0.29
C ILE A 32 6.05 9.05 -1.28
N ALA A 33 6.80 10.08 -1.68
CA ALA A 33 7.94 9.91 -2.57
C ALA A 33 9.07 9.12 -1.90
N ASP A 34 9.31 9.36 -0.61
CA ASP A 34 10.30 8.63 0.18
C ASP A 34 9.85 7.18 0.40
N LEU A 35 8.57 6.98 0.75
CA LEU A 35 7.96 5.66 0.86
C LEU A 35 8.10 4.85 -0.44
N HIS A 36 7.82 5.47 -1.60
CA HIS A 36 8.03 4.84 -2.91
C HIS A 36 9.51 4.50 -3.15
N GLY A 37 10.44 5.40 -2.79
CA GLY A 37 11.87 5.16 -2.88
C GLY A 37 12.31 3.93 -2.09
N GLU A 38 11.85 3.81 -0.84
CA GLU A 38 12.12 2.64 0.01
C GLU A 38 11.56 1.33 -0.58
N LEU A 39 10.29 1.36 -1.03
CA LEU A 39 9.63 0.17 -1.59
C LEU A 39 10.35 -0.34 -2.85
N THR A 40 10.72 0.57 -3.75
CA THR A 40 11.44 0.23 -4.98
C THR A 40 12.89 -0.20 -4.72
N ALA A 41 13.54 0.34 -3.69
CA ALA A 41 14.89 -0.07 -3.27
C ALA A 41 14.96 -1.53 -2.82
N SER A 42 13.86 -2.12 -2.33
CA SER A 42 13.80 -3.55 -2.00
C SER A 42 13.99 -4.47 -3.22
N LYS A 43 13.82 -3.94 -4.44
CA LYS A 43 13.93 -4.67 -5.71
C LYS A 43 13.08 -5.94 -5.77
N TYR A 44 11.96 -5.95 -5.06
CA TYR A 44 11.06 -7.10 -5.05
C TYR A 44 10.52 -7.37 -6.46
N ARG A 45 10.68 -8.60 -6.94
CA ARG A 45 10.42 -8.96 -8.34
C ARG A 45 8.94 -8.90 -8.71
N PHE A 46 8.07 -9.21 -7.75
CA PHE A 46 6.65 -9.45 -7.99
C PHE A 46 5.78 -8.22 -7.70
N ASN A 47 6.36 -7.15 -7.17
CA ASN A 47 5.66 -5.90 -6.93
C ASN A 47 6.64 -4.74 -7.16
N ARG A 48 6.39 -3.95 -8.21
CA ARG A 48 7.16 -2.78 -8.60
C ARG A 48 6.19 -1.60 -8.70
N PRO A 49 5.76 -1.04 -7.56
CA PRO A 49 4.76 0.01 -7.56
C PRO A 49 5.34 1.28 -8.18
N GLY A 50 4.53 1.99 -8.96
CA GLY A 50 4.86 3.32 -9.46
C GLY A 50 4.39 4.41 -8.49
N LEU A 51 4.94 5.62 -8.65
CA LEU A 51 4.42 6.83 -8.04
C LEU A 51 3.63 7.60 -9.09
N GLU A 52 2.32 7.69 -8.90
CA GLU A 52 1.39 8.29 -9.88
C GLU A 52 0.78 9.58 -9.34
N ALA A 53 0.67 10.60 -10.20
CA ALA A 53 -0.09 11.80 -9.89
C ALA A 53 -1.54 11.62 -10.37
N THR A 54 -2.51 11.91 -9.51
CA THR A 54 -3.93 11.75 -9.80
C THR A 54 -4.55 13.04 -10.34
N PRO A 55 -5.68 12.97 -11.08
CA PRO A 55 -6.41 14.15 -11.53
C PRO A 55 -6.98 15.06 -10.42
N TRP A 56 -7.06 14.56 -9.18
CA TRP A 56 -7.63 15.26 -8.03
C TRP A 56 -6.56 15.79 -7.06
N ARG A 57 -5.33 16.03 -7.55
CA ARG A 57 -4.22 16.62 -6.76
C ARG A 57 -3.78 15.76 -5.58
N SER A 58 -3.59 14.47 -5.83
CA SER A 58 -2.89 13.59 -4.91
C SER A 58 -1.81 12.80 -5.65
N LYS A 59 -0.87 12.26 -4.90
CA LYS A 59 0.06 11.24 -5.39
C LYS A 59 -0.31 9.90 -4.78
N GLU A 60 -0.15 8.83 -5.55
CA GLU A 60 -0.53 7.48 -5.13
C GLU A 60 0.54 6.45 -5.47
N VAL A 61 0.66 5.44 -4.59
CA VAL A 61 1.53 4.27 -4.72
C VAL A 61 0.70 3.06 -4.33
N THR A 62 0.46 2.14 -5.25
CA THR A 62 -0.35 0.94 -4.98
C THR A 62 0.53 -0.30 -4.94
N VAL A 63 0.43 -1.06 -3.85
CA VAL A 63 1.05 -2.38 -3.69
C VAL A 63 0.00 -3.47 -3.57
N ILE A 64 0.32 -4.67 -4.02
CA ILE A 64 -0.50 -5.86 -3.85
C ILE A 64 0.10 -6.69 -2.72
N ASP A 65 -0.73 -7.05 -1.74
CA ASP A 65 -0.33 -7.93 -0.64
C ASP A 65 -0.24 -9.41 -1.10
N PRO A 66 0.32 -10.32 -0.29
CA PRO A 66 0.42 -11.74 -0.66
C PRO A 66 -0.91 -12.46 -0.91
N PHE A 67 -2.04 -11.88 -0.49
CA PHE A 67 -3.38 -12.45 -0.57
C PHE A 67 -4.22 -11.84 -1.70
N GLY A 68 -3.64 -10.93 -2.49
CA GLY A 68 -4.30 -10.28 -3.63
C GLY A 68 -5.11 -9.03 -3.28
N ASN A 69 -4.94 -8.47 -2.08
CA ASN A 69 -5.52 -7.18 -1.72
C ASN A 69 -4.64 -6.03 -2.23
N HIS A 70 -5.26 -4.89 -2.53
CA HIS A 70 -4.56 -3.68 -2.95
C HIS A 70 -4.49 -2.69 -1.80
N LEU A 71 -3.28 -2.20 -1.52
CA LEU A 71 -3.02 -1.14 -0.56
C LEU A 71 -2.51 0.06 -1.36
N THR A 72 -3.33 1.09 -1.47
CA THR A 72 -3.01 2.36 -2.14
C THR A 72 -2.62 3.39 -1.08
N PHE A 73 -1.34 3.68 -0.98
CA PHE A 73 -0.86 4.81 -0.20
C PHE A 73 -1.08 6.09 -0.98
N PHE A 74 -1.54 7.14 -0.34
CA PHE A 74 -1.74 8.44 -0.98
C PHE A 74 -1.28 9.60 -0.12
N GLU A 75 -0.87 10.68 -0.77
CA GLU A 75 -0.59 11.97 -0.14
C GLU A 75 -1.30 13.05 -0.97
N ASN A 76 -2.04 13.94 -0.32
CA ASN A 76 -2.63 15.11 -0.98
C ASN A 76 -1.55 16.18 -1.22
N ASP A 77 -1.67 16.94 -2.31
CA ASP A 77 -0.79 18.09 -2.60
C ASP A 77 -0.89 19.22 -1.55
#